data_AF-A0A672UZX4-F1
#
_entry.id   AF-A0A672UZX4-F1
#
_cell.length_a   1.000
_cell.length_b   1.000
_cell.length_c   1.000
_cell.angle_alpha   90.00
_cell.angle_beta   90.00
_cell.angle_gamma   90.00
#
_symmetry.space_group_name_H-M   'P 1'
#
loop_
_entity.id
_entity.type
_entity.pdbx_description
1 polymer ?
#
loop_
_entity_poly.entity_id
_entity_poly.type
_entity_poly.pdbx_seq_one_letter_code
_entity_poly.pdbx_strand_id
1 'polypeptide(L)'
;MGIHQLHSDVFPVRLLCQEMNALRGQVGGEISVEMDAAPGIDLTKILAEMREQYESLADKNRRDAEQWFFSKTEELNREVAINTEQLQSGKTEITELRRTIQSLEIDLQSQLSTKAALEGTLADTEARYGTQLAQLQGLITSVEEQLAELRCDMERQNQEYRVLLDVKCRLEQEIATYRRLLEGEDAHISSQYSSAMSSHSSRDVMSSSRQVRTIVEEVQDGKVVSSREQVALTTR
;
A
#
# COMPACT_ATOMS: atom_id res chain seq x y z
N MET A 1 44.10 46.95 -42.84
CA MET A 1 43.34 47.41 -44.04
C MET A 1 41.97 47.84 -43.55
N GLY A 2 41.44 49.03 -43.82
CA GLY A 2 41.91 50.16 -44.62
C GLY A 2 41.44 51.46 -43.96
N ILE A 3 42.38 52.41 -43.86
CA ILE A 3 42.14 53.80 -43.49
C ILE A 3 42.41 54.59 -44.76
N HIS A 4 41.54 54.48 -45.77
CA HIS A 4 41.65 55.24 -47.01
C HIS A 4 40.26 55.38 -47.64
N GLN A 5 39.40 56.23 -47.07
CA GLN A 5 38.19 56.63 -47.80
C GLN A 5 37.65 57.98 -47.35
N LEU A 6 38.51 59.01 -47.31
CA LEU A 6 38.07 60.42 -47.26
C LEU A 6 39.06 61.28 -48.07
N HIS A 7 39.10 61.04 -49.38
CA HIS A 7 39.78 61.91 -50.34
C HIS A 7 38.99 61.97 -51.65
N SER A 8 37.68 62.22 -51.57
CA SER A 8 36.83 62.32 -52.77
C SER A 8 35.95 63.58 -52.87
N ASP A 9 35.94 64.45 -51.85
CA ASP A 9 35.00 65.59 -51.84
C ASP A 9 35.67 66.98 -52.01
N VAL A 10 36.98 67.02 -52.31
CA VAL A 10 37.72 68.28 -52.57
C VAL A 10 37.85 68.58 -54.07
N PHE A 11 37.45 67.66 -54.94
CA PHE A 11 37.59 67.81 -56.39
C PHE A 11 36.64 68.83 -57.06
N PRO A 12 35.40 69.10 -56.59
CA PRO A 12 34.53 70.05 -57.29
C PRO A 12 34.82 71.53 -56.98
N VAL A 13 35.45 71.86 -55.83
CA VAL A 13 35.70 73.26 -55.43
C VAL A 13 36.86 73.88 -56.23
N ARG A 14 37.87 73.08 -56.58
CA ARG A 14 39.04 73.55 -57.34
C ARG A 14 38.70 73.92 -58.79
N LEU A 15 37.74 73.22 -59.40
CA LEU A 15 37.33 73.46 -60.79
C LEU A 15 36.49 74.76 -60.92
N LEU A 16 35.63 75.03 -59.92
CA LEU A 16 34.82 76.25 -59.91
C LEU A 16 35.67 77.53 -59.77
N CYS A 17 36.73 77.51 -58.96
CA CYS A 17 37.64 78.66 -58.81
C CYS A 17 38.44 78.96 -60.07
N GLN A 18 38.74 77.96 -60.91
CA GLN A 18 39.46 78.15 -62.17
C GLN A 18 38.56 78.77 -63.25
N GLU A 19 37.28 78.37 -63.30
CA GLU A 19 36.27 78.96 -64.20
C GLU A 19 35.90 80.41 -63.78
N MET A 20 35.79 80.69 -62.48
CA MET A 20 35.46 82.04 -61.99
C MET A 20 36.58 83.06 -62.25
N ASN A 21 37.86 82.65 -62.32
CA ASN A 21 38.96 83.54 -62.68
C ASN A 21 39.06 83.77 -64.19
N ALA A 22 38.70 82.79 -65.02
CA ALA A 22 38.65 82.94 -66.48
C ALA A 22 37.54 83.91 -66.92
N LEU A 23 36.39 83.89 -66.24
CA LEU A 23 35.27 84.79 -66.52
C LEU A 23 35.45 86.21 -65.94
N ARG A 24 36.28 86.39 -64.90
CA ARG A 24 36.57 87.72 -64.33
C ARG A 24 37.54 88.56 -65.18
N GLY A 25 38.25 87.95 -66.13
CA GLY A 25 39.16 88.65 -67.06
C GLY A 25 38.48 89.27 -68.29
N GLN A 26 37.21 88.95 -68.57
CA GLN A 26 36.52 89.35 -69.81
C GLN A 26 35.40 90.39 -69.61
N VAL A 27 35.19 90.88 -68.38
CA VAL A 27 34.18 91.90 -68.06
C VAL A 27 34.79 92.97 -67.14
N GLY A 28 35.88 93.58 -67.59
CA GLY A 28 36.47 94.77 -66.99
C GLY A 28 36.08 96.02 -67.79
N GLY A 29 34.80 96.39 -67.72
CA GLY A 29 34.28 97.64 -68.26
C GLY A 29 33.77 98.51 -67.12
N GLU A 30 34.56 99.52 -66.74
CA GLU A 30 34.25 100.52 -65.73
C GLU A 30 33.05 101.38 -66.19
N ILE A 31 31.91 101.19 -65.53
CA ILE A 31 30.72 102.05 -65.68
C ILE A 31 30.18 102.34 -64.28
N SER A 32 30.50 103.53 -63.78
CA SER A 32 29.89 104.11 -62.59
C SER A 32 28.49 104.62 -62.97
N VAL A 33 27.45 104.02 -62.38
CA VAL A 33 26.07 104.53 -62.40
C VAL A 33 25.59 104.56 -60.96
N GLU A 34 25.55 105.76 -60.39
CA GLU A 34 24.73 106.05 -59.22
C GLU A 34 23.26 105.91 -59.61
N MET A 35 22.53 105.02 -58.94
CA MET A 35 21.08 105.08 -58.92
C MET A 35 20.57 104.63 -57.54
N ASP A 36 20.04 105.63 -56.83
CA ASP A 36 19.31 105.60 -55.58
C ASP A 36 18.16 104.55 -55.60
N ALA A 37 18.09 103.70 -54.57
CA ALA A 37 17.03 102.71 -54.40
C ALA A 37 16.54 102.69 -52.94
N ALA A 38 15.23 102.88 -52.78
CA ALA A 38 14.44 102.83 -51.55
C ALA A 38 14.70 101.54 -50.72
N PRO A 39 14.39 101.51 -49.40
CA PRO A 39 14.97 100.56 -48.46
C PRO A 39 14.65 99.12 -48.86
N GLY A 40 15.68 98.40 -49.30
CA GLY A 40 15.58 97.02 -49.74
C GLY A 40 15.23 96.11 -48.58
N ILE A 41 14.30 95.19 -48.83
CA ILE A 41 14.03 94.03 -47.97
C ILE A 41 15.38 93.35 -47.67
N ASP A 42 15.76 93.31 -46.40
CA ASP A 42 17.05 92.79 -45.93
C ASP A 42 17.08 91.26 -46.08
N LEU A 43 17.47 90.81 -47.27
CA LEU A 43 17.59 89.40 -47.65
C LEU A 43 18.54 88.65 -46.71
N THR A 44 19.57 89.34 -46.20
CA THR A 44 20.55 88.81 -45.25
C THR A 44 19.91 88.42 -43.93
N LYS A 45 18.96 89.22 -43.44
CA LYS A 45 18.19 88.91 -42.23
C LYS A 45 17.24 87.73 -42.42
N ILE A 46 16.58 87.64 -43.57
CA ILE A 46 15.69 86.51 -43.92
C ILE A 46 16.48 85.20 -44.06
N LEU A 47 17.66 85.23 -44.69
CA LEU A 47 18.54 84.07 -44.81
C LEU A 47 19.10 83.61 -43.44
N ALA A 48 19.41 84.55 -42.54
CA ALA A 48 19.84 84.25 -41.19
C ALA A 48 18.70 83.61 -40.36
N GLU A 49 17.49 84.15 -40.46
CA GLU A 49 16.30 83.62 -39.78
C GLU A 49 15.90 82.23 -40.30
N MET A 50 15.95 82.01 -41.62
CA MET A 50 15.79 80.69 -42.23
C MET A 50 16.84 79.70 -41.72
N ARG A 51 18.10 80.13 -41.60
CA ARG A 51 19.18 79.29 -41.08
C ARG A 51 18.94 78.91 -39.62
N GLU A 52 18.53 79.86 -38.79
CA GLU A 52 18.20 79.63 -37.39
C GLU A 52 16.98 78.69 -37.22
N GLN A 53 15.98 78.81 -38.09
CA GLN A 53 14.86 77.86 -38.11
C GLN A 53 15.29 76.43 -38.51
N TYR A 54 16.17 76.29 -39.50
CA TYR A 54 16.72 74.98 -39.89
C TYR A 54 17.61 74.38 -38.79
N GLU A 55 18.43 75.20 -38.14
CA GLU A 55 19.27 74.77 -37.03
C GLU A 55 18.42 74.34 -35.84
N SER A 56 17.37 75.09 -35.51
CA SER A 56 16.35 74.72 -34.51
C SER A 56 15.65 73.42 -34.86
N LEU A 57 15.26 73.22 -36.13
CA LEU A 57 14.59 72.01 -36.58
C LEU A 57 15.52 70.79 -36.55
N ALA A 58 16.79 70.96 -36.96
CA ALA A 58 17.80 69.92 -36.90
C ALA A 58 18.11 69.52 -35.46
N ASP A 59 18.22 70.50 -34.56
CA ASP A 59 18.44 70.25 -33.13
C ASP A 59 17.23 69.58 -32.46
N LYS A 60 16.01 69.97 -32.82
CA LYS A 60 14.79 69.30 -32.36
C LYS A 60 14.75 67.85 -32.86
N ASN A 61 14.95 67.63 -34.15
CA ASN A 61 14.98 66.28 -34.73
C ASN A 61 16.05 65.39 -34.07
N ARG A 62 17.25 65.95 -33.82
CA ARG A 62 18.31 65.24 -33.11
C ARG A 62 17.90 64.86 -31.69
N ARG A 63 17.33 65.78 -30.91
CA ARG A 63 16.83 65.50 -29.55
C ARG A 63 15.69 64.48 -29.55
N ASP A 64 14.77 64.58 -30.49
CA ASP A 64 13.63 63.66 -30.62
C ASP A 64 14.11 62.25 -31.00
N ALA A 65 15.10 62.14 -31.89
CA ALA A 65 15.75 60.87 -32.22
C ALA A 65 16.47 60.28 -31.00
N GLU A 66 17.27 61.08 -30.28
CA GLU A 66 17.95 60.66 -29.05
C GLU A 66 16.95 60.16 -27.99
N GLN A 67 15.85 60.90 -27.75
CA GLN A 67 14.80 60.48 -26.82
C GLN A 67 14.09 59.20 -27.28
N TRP A 68 13.79 59.09 -28.58
CA TRP A 68 13.17 57.89 -29.14
C TRP A 68 14.07 56.67 -28.98
N PHE A 69 15.37 56.80 -29.28
CA PHE A 69 16.35 55.73 -29.07
C PHE A 69 16.50 55.36 -27.59
N PHE A 70 16.55 56.36 -26.70
CA PHE A 70 16.63 56.12 -25.26
C PHE A 70 15.39 55.37 -24.76
N SER A 71 14.19 55.84 -25.11
CA SER A 71 12.94 55.20 -24.72
C SER A 71 12.83 53.77 -25.25
N LYS A 72 13.21 53.51 -26.51
CA LYS A 72 13.23 52.14 -27.04
C LYS A 72 14.27 51.24 -26.40
N THR A 73 15.44 51.77 -26.06
CA THR A 73 16.48 51.01 -25.37
C THR A 73 16.05 50.67 -23.94
N GLU A 74 15.39 51.60 -23.25
CA GLU A 74 14.83 51.38 -21.92
C GLU A 74 13.72 50.32 -21.94
N GLU A 75 12.79 50.42 -22.89
CA GLU A 75 11.71 49.44 -23.07
C GLU A 75 12.26 48.04 -23.36
N LEU A 76 13.23 47.92 -24.27
CA LEU A 76 13.88 46.64 -24.58
C LEU A 76 14.62 46.06 -23.37
N ASN A 77 15.35 46.88 -22.62
CA ASN A 77 16.03 46.43 -21.39
C ASN A 77 15.01 45.95 -20.34
N ARG A 78 13.88 46.65 -20.19
CA ARG A 78 12.81 46.24 -19.30
C ARG A 78 12.22 44.90 -19.74
N GLU A 79 11.96 44.71 -21.03
CA GLU A 79 11.43 43.47 -21.58
C GLU A 79 12.42 42.30 -21.37
N VAL A 80 13.71 42.52 -21.64
CA VAL A 80 14.77 41.54 -21.39
C VAL A 80 14.86 41.18 -19.91
N ALA A 81 14.75 42.16 -19.00
CA ALA A 81 14.75 41.90 -17.57
C ALA A 81 13.55 41.03 -17.14
N ILE A 82 12.35 41.36 -17.60
CA ILE A 82 11.12 40.58 -17.31
C ILE A 82 11.23 39.16 -17.89
N ASN A 83 11.67 39.03 -19.15
CA ASN A 83 11.85 37.73 -19.78
C ASN A 83 12.88 36.88 -19.03
N THR A 84 13.99 37.50 -18.59
CA THR A 84 15.02 36.82 -17.80
C THR A 84 14.46 36.36 -16.46
N GLU A 85 13.67 37.18 -15.77
CA GLU A 85 13.01 36.82 -14.51
C GLU A 85 12.05 35.63 -14.71
N GLN A 86 11.19 35.69 -15.73
CA GLN A 86 10.28 34.59 -16.10
C GLN A 86 11.02 33.30 -16.44
N LEU A 87 12.17 33.41 -17.13
CA LEU A 87 13.01 32.26 -17.43
C LEU A 87 13.61 31.66 -16.16
N GLN A 88 14.08 32.49 -15.22
CA GLN A 88 14.58 32.01 -13.94
C GLN A 88 13.46 31.36 -13.10
N SER A 89 12.27 31.96 -13.03
CA SER A 89 11.14 31.39 -12.30
C SER A 89 10.68 30.05 -12.90
N GLY A 90 10.61 29.95 -14.22
CA GLY A 90 10.30 28.69 -14.90
C GLY A 90 11.39 27.63 -14.65
N LYS A 91 12.66 28.03 -14.62
CA LYS A 91 13.76 27.12 -14.27
C LYS A 91 13.65 26.62 -12.84
N THR A 92 13.33 27.48 -11.86
CA THR A 92 13.15 27.05 -10.47
C THR A 92 11.96 26.10 -10.35
N GLU A 93 10.83 26.40 -10.98
CA GLU A 93 9.65 25.53 -10.99
C GLU A 93 9.98 24.14 -11.58
N ILE A 94 10.70 24.09 -12.71
CA ILE A 94 11.15 22.81 -13.28
C ILE A 94 12.03 22.03 -12.28
N THR A 95 12.94 22.70 -11.56
CA THR A 95 13.78 22.01 -10.57
C THR A 95 12.99 21.53 -9.36
N GLU A 96 11.95 22.27 -8.94
CA GLU A 96 11.06 21.86 -7.87
C GLU A 96 10.21 20.66 -8.29
N LEU A 97 9.58 20.71 -9.47
CA LEU A 97 8.83 19.59 -10.04
C LEU A 97 9.69 18.33 -10.20
N ARG A 98 10.97 18.47 -10.59
CA ARG A 98 11.89 17.33 -10.63
C ARG A 98 12.16 16.75 -9.24
N ARG A 99 12.30 17.59 -8.22
CA ARG A 99 12.46 17.12 -6.83
C ARG A 99 11.20 16.44 -6.31
N THR A 100 10.01 16.97 -6.61
CA THR A 100 8.75 16.34 -6.19
C THR A 100 8.54 15.00 -6.87
N ILE A 101 8.86 14.87 -8.16
CA ILE A 101 8.84 13.58 -8.87
C ILE A 101 9.77 12.58 -8.18
N GLN A 102 11.02 12.96 -7.92
CA GLN A 102 11.97 12.06 -7.24
C GLN A 102 11.49 11.65 -5.84
N SER A 103 10.90 12.58 -5.08
CA SER A 103 10.31 12.27 -3.77
C SER A 103 9.17 11.26 -3.90
N LEU A 104 8.26 11.47 -4.85
CA LEU A 104 7.13 10.57 -5.09
C LEU A 104 7.59 9.19 -5.59
N GLU A 105 8.64 9.12 -6.40
CA GLU A 105 9.24 7.86 -6.83
C GLU A 105 9.82 7.08 -5.64
N ILE A 106 10.53 7.76 -4.73
CA ILE A 106 11.05 7.15 -3.50
C ILE A 106 9.91 6.67 -2.61
N ASP A 107 8.88 7.49 -2.43
CA ASP A 107 7.70 7.12 -1.64
C ASP A 107 7.01 5.89 -2.24
N LEU A 108 6.85 5.85 -3.57
CA LEU A 108 6.29 4.70 -4.27
C LEU A 108 7.13 3.43 -4.05
N GLN A 109 8.46 3.51 -4.18
CA GLN A 109 9.34 2.37 -3.94
C GLN A 109 9.29 1.91 -2.49
N SER A 110 9.23 2.85 -1.54
CA SER A 110 9.05 2.55 -0.12
C SER A 110 7.74 1.80 0.12
N GLN A 111 6.62 2.27 -0.44
CA GLN A 111 5.32 1.61 -0.32
C GLN A 111 5.28 0.23 -0.98
N LEU A 112 5.96 0.04 -2.12
CA LEU A 112 6.09 -1.27 -2.74
C LEU A 112 6.89 -2.24 -1.86
N SER A 113 7.97 -1.76 -1.23
CA SER A 113 8.77 -2.54 -0.30
C SER A 113 7.98 -2.95 0.95
N THR A 114 7.24 -2.01 1.56
CA THR A 114 6.39 -2.30 2.72
C THR A 114 5.27 -3.28 2.36
N LYS A 115 4.63 -3.10 1.20
CA LYS A 115 3.63 -4.03 0.68
C LYS A 115 4.21 -5.45 0.55
N ALA A 116 5.36 -5.60 -0.12
CA ALA A 116 5.99 -6.90 -0.31
C ALA A 116 6.37 -7.56 1.02
N ALA A 117 6.85 -6.77 1.99
CA ALA A 117 7.13 -7.27 3.33
C ALA A 117 5.87 -7.78 4.04
N LEU A 118 4.75 -7.03 3.96
CA LEU A 118 3.48 -7.43 4.55
C LEU A 118 2.91 -8.69 3.89
N GLU A 119 2.92 -8.76 2.56
CA GLU A 119 2.52 -9.97 1.81
C GLU A 119 3.38 -11.18 2.20
N GLY A 120 4.69 -10.99 2.38
CA GLY A 120 5.60 -12.02 2.87
C GLY A 120 5.24 -12.49 4.29
N THR A 121 4.97 -11.56 5.21
CA THR A 121 4.55 -11.92 6.58
C THR A 121 3.19 -12.62 6.60
N LEU A 122 2.26 -12.21 5.73
CA LEU A 122 0.95 -12.86 5.61
C LEU A 122 1.12 -14.31 5.17
N ALA A 123 1.87 -14.53 4.08
CA ALA A 123 2.15 -15.87 3.57
C ALA A 123 2.86 -16.77 4.61
N ASP A 124 3.82 -16.23 5.37
CA ASP A 124 4.47 -16.98 6.45
C ASP A 124 3.48 -17.35 7.56
N THR A 125 2.61 -16.40 7.98
CA THR A 125 1.58 -16.70 8.98
C THR A 125 0.57 -17.74 8.50
N GLU A 126 0.10 -17.64 7.25
CA GLU A 126 -0.83 -18.62 6.66
C GLU A 126 -0.19 -20.01 6.58
N ALA A 127 1.08 -20.11 6.16
CA ALA A 127 1.80 -21.37 6.14
C ALA A 127 1.98 -21.95 7.55
N ARG A 128 2.32 -21.12 8.54
CA ARG A 128 2.46 -21.56 9.94
C ARG A 128 1.13 -22.06 10.51
N TYR A 129 0.02 -21.35 10.28
CA TYR A 129 -1.30 -21.83 10.70
C TYR A 129 -1.75 -23.08 9.93
N GLY A 130 -1.46 -23.16 8.63
CA GLY A 130 -1.76 -24.35 7.83
C GLY A 130 -1.03 -25.59 8.34
N THR A 131 0.26 -25.46 8.69
CA THR A 131 1.02 -26.57 9.29
C THR A 131 0.52 -26.95 10.68
N GLN A 132 0.18 -25.97 11.53
CA GLN A 132 -0.39 -26.24 12.86
C GLN A 132 -1.74 -26.97 12.75
N LEU A 133 -2.59 -26.55 11.82
CA LEU A 133 -3.87 -27.21 11.57
C LEU A 133 -3.68 -28.65 11.07
N ALA A 134 -2.74 -28.88 10.15
CA ALA A 134 -2.42 -30.22 9.68
C ALA A 134 -1.89 -31.13 10.80
N GLN A 135 -1.08 -30.59 11.72
CA GLN A 135 -0.60 -31.32 12.90
C GLN A 135 -1.75 -31.70 13.84
N LEU A 136 -2.64 -30.74 14.14
CA LEU A 136 -3.82 -31.00 14.98
C LEU A 136 -4.76 -32.02 14.32
N GLN A 137 -4.99 -31.92 13.02
CA GLN A 137 -5.78 -32.89 12.28
C GLN A 137 -5.16 -34.29 12.35
N GLY A 138 -3.84 -34.40 12.21
CA GLY A 138 -3.12 -35.67 12.39
C GLY A 138 -3.28 -36.27 13.79
N LEU A 139 -3.24 -35.43 14.84
CA LEU A 139 -3.49 -35.87 16.21
C LEU A 139 -4.93 -36.35 16.40
N ILE A 140 -5.91 -35.61 15.88
CA ILE A 140 -7.32 -36.01 15.94
C ILE A 140 -7.51 -37.37 15.29
N THR A 141 -7.01 -37.56 14.06
CA THR A 141 -7.13 -38.83 13.34
C THR A 141 -6.48 -39.99 14.09
N SER A 142 -5.30 -39.78 14.69
CA SER A 142 -4.63 -40.78 15.54
C SER A 142 -5.48 -41.20 16.75
N VAL A 143 -6.11 -40.22 17.42
CA VAL A 143 -6.98 -40.51 18.58
C VAL A 143 -8.28 -41.20 18.15
N GLU A 144 -8.87 -40.78 17.02
CA GLU A 144 -10.04 -41.42 16.43
C GLU A 144 -9.76 -42.89 16.07
N GLU A 145 -8.59 -43.17 15.51
CA GLU A 145 -8.15 -44.54 15.19
C GLU A 145 -7.98 -45.39 16.45
N GLN A 146 -7.29 -44.89 17.47
CA GLN A 146 -7.14 -45.59 18.76
C GLN A 146 -8.51 -45.87 19.42
N LEU A 147 -9.45 -44.92 19.33
CA LEU A 147 -10.79 -45.08 19.88
C LEU A 147 -11.59 -46.12 19.09
N ALA A 148 -11.44 -46.19 17.78
CA ALA A 148 -12.05 -47.22 16.94
C ALA A 148 -11.49 -48.61 17.27
N GLU A 149 -10.17 -48.74 17.44
CA GLU A 149 -9.51 -49.99 17.83
C GLU A 149 -10.03 -50.49 19.20
N LEU A 150 -10.07 -49.60 20.21
CA LEU A 150 -10.56 -49.95 21.54
C LEU A 150 -12.04 -50.39 21.51
N ARG A 151 -12.88 -49.77 20.67
CA ARG A 151 -14.27 -50.19 20.49
C ARG A 151 -14.37 -51.59 19.91
N CYS A 152 -13.59 -51.89 18.87
CA CYS A 152 -13.54 -53.23 18.29
C CYS A 152 -13.06 -54.28 19.31
N ASP A 153 -12.04 -53.95 20.11
CA ASP A 153 -11.55 -54.85 21.15
C ASP A 153 -12.58 -55.08 22.26
N MET A 154 -13.30 -54.04 22.67
CA MET A 154 -14.37 -54.16 23.66
C MET A 154 -15.52 -55.05 23.15
N GLU A 155 -15.92 -54.90 21.88
CA GLU A 155 -16.93 -55.75 21.25
C GLU A 155 -16.48 -57.21 21.19
N ARG A 156 -15.22 -57.46 20.83
CA ARG A 156 -14.62 -58.80 20.83
C ARG A 156 -14.62 -59.40 22.24
N GLN A 157 -14.15 -58.67 23.25
CA GLN A 157 -14.14 -59.12 24.64
C GLN A 157 -15.56 -59.40 25.15
N ASN A 158 -16.55 -58.59 24.77
CA ASN A 158 -17.94 -58.82 25.13
C ASN A 158 -18.45 -60.15 24.56
N GLN A 159 -18.11 -60.45 23.30
CA GLN A 159 -18.48 -61.70 22.68
C GLN A 159 -17.81 -62.91 23.34
N GLU A 160 -16.52 -62.83 23.64
CA GLU A 160 -15.79 -63.86 24.40
C GLU A 160 -16.42 -64.08 25.78
N TYR A 161 -16.80 -63.00 26.48
CA TYR A 161 -17.47 -63.07 27.76
C TYR A 161 -18.83 -63.78 27.67
N ARG A 162 -19.64 -63.50 26.64
CA ARG A 162 -20.92 -64.20 26.43
C ARG A 162 -20.72 -65.69 26.21
N VAL A 163 -19.73 -66.09 25.42
CA VAL A 163 -19.40 -67.50 25.19
C VAL A 163 -18.98 -68.18 26.50
N LEU A 164 -18.12 -67.53 27.29
CA LEU A 164 -17.71 -68.06 28.58
C LEU A 164 -18.88 -68.20 29.56
N LEU A 165 -19.79 -67.23 29.56
CA LEU A 165 -21.01 -67.27 30.38
C LEU A 165 -21.90 -68.44 29.99
N ASP A 166 -22.07 -68.71 28.69
CA ASP A 166 -22.85 -69.85 28.20
C ASP A 166 -22.25 -71.19 28.66
N VAL A 167 -20.93 -71.36 28.50
CA VAL A 167 -20.21 -72.55 29.01
C VAL A 167 -20.38 -72.69 30.52
N LYS A 168 -20.24 -71.60 31.28
CA LYS A 168 -20.44 -71.60 32.73
C LYS A 168 -21.86 -72.03 33.10
N CYS A 169 -22.89 -71.50 32.44
CA CYS A 169 -24.28 -71.92 32.67
C CYS A 169 -24.50 -73.41 32.35
N ARG A 170 -23.91 -73.92 31.27
CA ARG A 170 -23.98 -75.36 30.93
C ARG A 170 -23.33 -76.23 32.01
N LEU A 171 -22.13 -75.86 32.47
CA LEU A 171 -21.43 -76.58 33.55
C LEU A 171 -22.21 -76.54 34.86
N GLU A 172 -22.84 -75.42 35.20
CA GLU A 172 -23.70 -75.33 36.39
C GLU A 172 -24.90 -76.26 36.31
N GLN A 173 -25.51 -76.41 35.13
CA GLN A 173 -26.57 -77.39 34.90
C GLN A 173 -26.06 -78.82 35.06
N GLU A 174 -24.92 -79.15 34.47
CA GLU A 174 -24.28 -80.46 34.63
C GLU A 174 -24.02 -80.77 36.11
N ILE A 175 -23.39 -79.85 36.86
CA ILE A 175 -23.16 -80.01 38.31
C ILE A 175 -24.47 -80.21 39.07
N ALA A 176 -25.53 -79.46 38.74
CA ALA A 176 -26.84 -79.64 39.37
C ALA A 176 -27.44 -81.03 39.08
N THR A 177 -27.27 -81.54 37.85
CA THR A 177 -27.70 -82.91 37.51
C THR A 177 -26.87 -83.96 38.22
N TYR A 178 -25.54 -83.81 38.29
CA TYR A 178 -24.67 -84.70 39.04
C TYR A 178 -25.05 -84.71 40.52
N ARG A 179 -25.26 -83.55 41.17
CA ARG A 179 -25.75 -83.47 42.55
C ARG A 179 -27.07 -84.21 42.74
N ARG A 180 -28.03 -84.04 41.83
CA ARG A 180 -29.32 -84.77 41.90
C ARG A 180 -29.15 -86.28 41.75
N LEU A 181 -28.26 -86.74 40.87
CA LEU A 181 -27.99 -88.17 40.70
C LEU A 181 -27.33 -88.75 41.95
N LEU A 182 -26.31 -88.08 42.50
CA LEU A 182 -25.69 -88.48 43.76
C LEU A 182 -26.69 -88.45 44.92
N GLU A 183 -27.51 -87.41 45.06
CA GLU A 183 -28.57 -87.34 46.08
C GLU A 183 -29.66 -88.40 45.87
N GLY A 184 -29.96 -88.79 44.62
CA GLY A 184 -30.93 -89.83 44.29
C GLY A 184 -30.39 -91.24 44.52
N GLU A 185 -29.10 -91.45 44.27
CA GLU A 185 -28.38 -92.68 44.59
C GLU A 185 -28.16 -92.79 46.10
N ASP A 186 -27.81 -91.68 46.77
CA ASP A 186 -27.83 -91.54 48.23
C ASP A 186 -29.24 -91.68 48.78
N ALA A 187 -30.33 -91.35 48.07
CA ALA A 187 -31.70 -91.62 48.52
C ALA A 187 -32.13 -93.06 48.24
N HIS A 188 -31.54 -93.77 47.27
CA HIS A 188 -31.76 -95.21 47.09
C HIS A 188 -30.96 -96.03 48.10
N ILE A 189 -29.71 -95.65 48.36
CA ILE A 189 -28.86 -96.23 49.40
C ILE A 189 -29.43 -95.82 50.77
N SER A 190 -29.66 -94.53 51.00
CA SER A 190 -30.30 -94.06 52.23
C SER A 190 -31.70 -94.60 52.35
N SER A 191 -32.60 -94.72 51.37
CA SER A 191 -33.92 -95.36 51.61
C SER A 191 -33.81 -96.87 51.87
N GLN A 192 -32.82 -97.57 51.32
CA GLN A 192 -32.47 -98.93 51.78
C GLN A 192 -31.99 -98.93 53.24
N TYR A 193 -31.29 -97.90 53.71
CA TYR A 193 -30.82 -97.74 55.10
C TYR A 193 -31.79 -97.00 56.05
N SER A 194 -32.77 -96.24 55.55
CA SER A 194 -33.62 -95.26 56.26
C SER A 194 -35.12 -95.55 56.07
N SER A 195 -35.46 -96.65 55.39
CA SER A 195 -36.59 -97.51 55.83
C SER A 195 -36.49 -97.85 57.32
N ALA A 196 -35.31 -97.71 57.93
CA ALA A 196 -35.09 -97.85 59.36
C ALA A 196 -35.19 -96.53 60.16
N MET A 197 -35.12 -95.33 59.56
CA MET A 197 -34.98 -94.08 60.34
C MET A 197 -35.52 -92.86 59.58
N SER A 198 -36.84 -92.77 59.39
CA SER A 198 -37.51 -91.55 58.95
C SER A 198 -37.80 -90.63 60.14
N SER A 199 -37.28 -89.39 60.14
CA SER A 199 -38.08 -88.18 60.39
C SER A 199 -37.26 -86.89 60.53
N HIS A 200 -37.87 -85.80 60.04
CA HIS A 200 -37.64 -84.37 60.31
C HIS A 200 -36.59 -83.61 59.45
N SER A 201 -36.98 -82.72 58.51
CA SER A 201 -37.52 -81.34 58.67
C SER A 201 -36.46 -80.39 59.26
N SER A 202 -36.16 -79.18 58.77
CA SER A 202 -36.77 -78.30 57.76
C SER A 202 -35.73 -77.28 57.28
N ARG A 203 -36.03 -76.67 56.13
CA ARG A 203 -35.29 -75.60 55.45
C ARG A 203 -35.45 -74.25 56.15
N ASP A 204 -34.37 -73.47 56.28
CA ASP A 204 -34.44 -72.03 56.53
C ASP A 204 -33.97 -71.23 55.31
N VAL A 205 -34.78 -70.25 54.92
CA VAL A 205 -34.63 -69.38 53.74
C VAL A 205 -34.03 -68.05 54.19
N MET A 206 -32.81 -67.74 53.73
CA MET A 206 -32.12 -66.48 54.07
C MET A 206 -32.55 -65.35 53.10
N SER A 207 -33.24 -64.33 53.63
CA SER A 207 -33.71 -63.18 52.84
C SER A 207 -32.56 -62.19 52.62
N SER A 208 -32.11 -62.05 51.36
CA SER A 208 -31.09 -61.08 50.94
C SER A 208 -31.75 -59.78 50.49
N SER A 209 -31.53 -58.69 51.23
CA SER A 209 -31.99 -57.35 50.87
C SER A 209 -30.99 -56.68 49.91
N ARG A 210 -31.49 -56.10 48.81
CA ARG A 210 -30.69 -55.37 47.81
C ARG A 210 -30.87 -53.86 48.00
N GLN A 211 -29.78 -53.13 48.18
CA GLN A 211 -29.77 -51.67 48.20
C GLN A 211 -29.31 -51.14 46.83
N VAL A 212 -30.04 -50.16 46.28
CA VAL A 212 -29.68 -49.48 45.04
C VAL A 212 -29.21 -48.07 45.40
N ARG A 213 -28.00 -47.72 44.95
CA ARG A 213 -27.41 -46.39 45.12
C ARG A 213 -27.40 -45.68 43.78
N THR A 214 -28.04 -44.52 43.71
CA THR A 214 -28.05 -43.68 42.52
C THR A 214 -27.18 -42.46 42.80
N ILE A 215 -26.12 -42.32 42.01
CA ILE A 215 -25.19 -41.18 42.08
C ILE A 215 -25.51 -40.28 40.89
N VAL A 216 -25.85 -39.03 41.17
CA VAL A 216 -26.09 -38.01 40.14
C VAL A 216 -24.95 -37.01 40.18
N GLU A 217 -24.25 -36.88 39.05
CA GLU A 217 -23.13 -35.97 38.87
C GLU A 217 -23.48 -34.91 37.83
N GLU A 218 -23.28 -33.63 38.17
CA GLU A 218 -23.37 -32.54 37.21
C GLU A 218 -21.96 -32.15 36.75
N VAL A 219 -21.74 -32.27 35.44
CA VAL A 219 -20.46 -31.97 34.78
C VAL A 219 -20.63 -30.74 33.90
N GLN A 220 -19.79 -29.73 34.12
CA GLN A 220 -19.68 -28.56 33.26
C GLN A 220 -18.22 -28.43 32.81
N ASP A 221 -18.00 -28.38 31.50
CA ASP A 221 -16.67 -28.24 30.88
C ASP A 221 -15.65 -29.31 31.31
N GLY A 222 -16.10 -30.56 31.43
CA GLY A 222 -15.25 -31.71 31.76
C GLY A 222 -14.79 -31.79 33.23
N LYS A 223 -15.25 -30.89 34.11
CA LYS A 223 -14.96 -30.91 35.54
C LYS A 223 -16.25 -31.15 36.33
N VAL A 224 -16.23 -32.13 37.25
CA VAL A 224 -17.38 -32.45 38.12
C VAL A 224 -17.54 -31.31 39.14
N VAL A 225 -18.67 -30.59 39.07
CA VAL A 225 -18.89 -29.38 39.88
C VAL A 225 -19.78 -29.66 41.10
N SER A 226 -20.55 -30.74 41.08
CA SER A 226 -21.43 -31.17 42.18
C SER A 226 -21.71 -32.67 42.11
N SER A 227 -21.65 -33.35 43.26
CA SER A 227 -21.97 -34.78 43.41
C SER A 227 -22.96 -34.98 44.56
N ARG A 228 -24.11 -35.62 44.29
CA ARG A 228 -25.13 -35.93 45.30
C ARG A 228 -25.51 -37.41 45.23
N GLU A 229 -25.27 -38.11 46.33
CA GLU A 229 -25.64 -39.52 46.51
C GLU A 229 -27.04 -39.61 47.17
N GLN A 230 -27.95 -40.39 46.57
CA GLN A 230 -29.21 -40.78 47.20
C GLN A 230 -29.29 -42.30 47.31
N VAL A 231 -29.50 -42.77 48.54
CA VAL A 231 -29.68 -44.19 48.86
C VAL A 231 -31.17 -44.46 49.04
N ALA A 232 -31.76 -45.22 48.13
CA ALA A 232 -33.13 -45.68 48.26
C ALA A 232 -33.14 -47.12 48.79
N LEU A 233 -33.73 -47.33 49.97
CA LEU A 233 -34.02 -48.66 50.50
C LEU A 233 -35.27 -49.17 49.78
N THR A 234 -35.09 -50.13 48.86
CA THR A 234 -36.22 -50.92 48.36
C THR A 234 -36.30 -52.18 49.21
N THR A 235 -37.25 -52.19 50.13
CA THR A 235 -37.66 -53.43 50.80
C THR A 235 -38.58 -54.16 49.84
N ARG A 236 -38.25 -55.40 49.48
CA ARG A 236 -39.14 -56.29 48.74
C ARG A 236 -40.21 -56.85 49.66
#